data_AF-X1NPP1-F1
#
_entry.id   AF-X1NPP1-F1
#
_cell.length_a   1.000
_cell.length_b   1.000
_cell.length_c   1.000
_cell.angle_alpha   90.00
_cell.angle_beta   90.00
_cell.angle_gamma   90.00
#
_symmetry.space_group_name_H-M   'P 1'
#
loop_
_entity.id
_entity.type
_entity.pdbx_description
1 polymer ?
#
loop_
_entity_poly.entity_id
_entity_poly.type
_entity_poly.pdbx_seq_one_letter_code
_entity_poly.pdbx_strand_id
1 'polypeptide(L)'
;LLEIYTQEYKYWRSGQYEKALEKCREILKKHPKSHLASNAQYFIAFMYDYNLNNPKQALKEYQKLLEKYPESRWIKAAQQQIDSFKAEQKN
;
A
#
# COMPACT_ATOMS: atom_id res chain seq x y z
N LEU A 1 -2.84 8.85 16.08
CA LEU A 1 -3.44 8.15 14.91
C LEU A 1 -3.53 9.06 13.69
N LEU A 2 -4.24 10.20 13.79
CA LEU A 2 -4.27 11.23 12.74
C LEU A 2 -2.87 11.76 12.38
N GLU A 3 -1.98 11.90 13.37
CA GLU A 3 -0.62 12.43 13.15
C GLU A 3 0.26 11.55 12.25
N ILE A 4 0.11 10.22 12.29
CA ILE A 4 0.94 9.34 11.45
C ILE A 4 0.46 9.42 9.99
N TYR A 5 -0.85 9.57 9.76
CA TYR A 5 -1.41 9.82 8.42
C TYR A 5 -0.98 11.18 7.86
N THR A 6 -0.95 12.22 8.70
CA THR A 6 -0.50 13.54 8.23
C THR A 6 1.00 13.51 7.88
N GLN A 7 1.81 12.76 8.60
CA GLN A 7 3.24 12.59 8.29
C GLN A 7 3.47 11.76 7.02
N GLU A 8 2.84 10.59 6.91
CA GLU A 8 2.89 9.75 5.70
C GLU A 8 2.52 10.56 4.45
N TYR A 9 1.34 11.20 4.49
CA TYR A 9 0.86 12.03 3.39
C TYR A 9 1.81 13.19 3.08
N LYS A 10 2.35 13.86 4.10
CA LYS A 10 3.33 14.95 3.92
C LYS A 10 4.60 14.46 3.22
N TYR A 11 5.13 13.31 3.63
CA TYR A 11 6.32 12.72 3.00
C TYR A 11 6.03 12.31 1.56
N TRP A 12 4.90 11.63 1.31
CA TRP A 12 4.48 11.23 -0.02
C TRP A 12 4.32 12.42 -0.96
N ARG A 13 3.61 13.47 -0.53
CA ARG A 13 3.43 14.72 -1.29
C ARG A 13 4.74 15.46 -1.57
N SER A 14 5.76 15.23 -0.76
CA SER A 14 7.09 15.84 -0.91
C SER A 14 8.07 14.96 -1.68
N GLY A 15 7.61 13.84 -2.27
CA GLY A 15 8.45 12.87 -2.99
C GLY A 15 9.36 12.02 -2.10
N GLN A 16 9.24 12.12 -0.78
CA GLN A 16 10.04 11.37 0.19
C GLN A 16 9.41 9.99 0.44
N TYR A 17 9.29 9.19 -0.61
CA TYR A 17 8.51 7.94 -0.59
C TYR A 17 9.02 6.91 0.42
N GLU A 18 10.34 6.81 0.64
CA GLU A 18 10.88 5.89 1.66
C GLU A 18 10.42 6.27 3.07
N LYS A 19 10.38 7.57 3.40
CA LYS A 19 9.84 8.03 4.69
C LYS A 19 8.34 7.81 4.81
N ALA A 20 7.60 7.96 3.71
CA ALA A 20 6.17 7.65 3.69
C ALA A 20 5.94 6.13 3.92
N LEU A 21 6.74 5.27 3.28
CA LEU A 21 6.73 3.82 3.50
C LEU A 21 7.02 3.47 4.97
N GLU A 22 8.03 4.09 5.59
CA GLU A 22 8.33 3.90 7.01
C GLU A 22 7.11 4.22 7.88
N LYS A 23 6.41 5.32 7.61
CA LYS A 23 5.20 5.69 8.35
C LYS A 23 4.06 4.71 8.15
N CYS A 24 3.84 4.22 6.92
CA CYS A 24 2.88 3.15 6.67
C CYS A 24 3.23 1.88 7.45
N ARG A 25 4.49 1.46 7.45
CA ARG A 25 4.95 0.27 8.18
C ARG A 25 4.78 0.43 9.69
N GLU A 26 4.97 1.65 10.21
CA GLU A 26 4.70 1.99 11.60
C GLU A 26 3.20 1.80 11.94
N ILE A 27 2.29 2.23 11.06
CA ILE A 27 0.84 2.00 11.21
C ILE A 27 0.53 0.51 11.25
N LEU A 28 1.10 -0.28 10.33
CA LEU A 28 0.91 -1.73 10.30
C LEU A 28 1.37 -2.40 11.60
N LYS A 29 2.48 -1.94 12.18
CA LYS A 29 3.02 -2.48 13.44
C LYS A 29 2.16 -2.08 14.65
N LYS A 30 1.75 -0.81 14.73
CA LYS A 30 1.05 -0.27 15.90
C LYS A 30 -0.45 -0.58 15.90
N HIS A 31 -1.07 -0.72 14.73
CA HIS A 31 -2.52 -0.84 14.59
C HIS A 31 -2.96 -1.97 13.64
N PRO A 32 -2.41 -3.20 13.77
CA PRO A 32 -2.51 -4.27 12.77
C PRO A 32 -3.92 -4.80 12.48
N LYS A 33 -4.93 -4.48 13.31
CA LYS A 33 -6.33 -4.91 13.11
C LYS A 33 -7.28 -3.77 12.74
N SER A 34 -6.75 -2.57 12.53
CA SER A 34 -7.55 -1.39 12.25
C SER A 34 -7.71 -1.17 10.74
N HIS A 35 -8.77 -0.47 10.36
CA HIS A 35 -8.92 0.14 9.03
C HIS A 35 -7.70 0.96 8.59
N LEU A 36 -6.93 1.51 9.54
CA LEU A 36 -5.70 2.24 9.24
C LEU A 36 -4.60 1.33 8.71
N ALA A 37 -4.52 0.09 9.20
CA ALA A 37 -3.55 -0.88 8.70
C ALA A 37 -3.88 -1.35 7.29
N SER A 38 -5.16 -1.61 6.98
CA SER A 38 -5.55 -1.96 5.61
C SER A 38 -5.30 -0.83 4.62
N ASN A 39 -5.55 0.42 5.02
CA ASN A 39 -5.21 1.61 4.23
C ASN A 39 -3.68 1.73 4.03
N ALA A 40 -2.89 1.59 5.10
CA ALA A 40 -1.43 1.67 5.02
C ALA A 40 -0.84 0.57 4.12
N GLN A 41 -1.38 -0.65 4.18
CA GLN A 41 -0.97 -1.76 3.32
C GLN A 41 -1.25 -1.45 1.84
N TYR A 42 -2.41 -0.85 1.54
CA TYR A 42 -2.73 -0.38 0.18
C TYR A 42 -1.78 0.73 -0.28
N PHE A 43 -1.53 1.75 0.54
CA PHE A 43 -0.63 2.85 0.18
C PHE A 43 0.82 2.41 -0.03
N ILE A 44 1.29 1.41 0.73
CA ILE A 44 2.59 0.79 0.47
C ILE A 44 2.64 0.21 -0.96
N ALA A 45 1.62 -0.56 -1.34
CA ALA A 45 1.55 -1.13 -2.69
C ALA A 45 1.49 -0.04 -3.77
N PHE A 46 0.62 0.96 -3.57
CA PHE A 46 0.48 2.10 -4.47
C PHE A 46 1.79 2.89 -4.65
N MET A 47 2.54 3.13 -3.57
CA MET A 47 3.82 3.84 -3.68
C MET A 47 4.87 3.02 -4.43
N TYR A 48 4.92 1.70 -4.20
CA TYR A 48 5.82 0.85 -4.97
C TYR A 48 5.48 0.87 -6.47
N ASP A 49 4.19 0.93 -6.79
CA ASP A 49 3.67 0.97 -8.15
C ASP A 49 3.99 2.30 -8.84
N TYR A 50 3.41 3.39 -8.33
CA TYR A 50 3.36 4.67 -9.02
C TYR A 50 4.52 5.62 -8.69
N ASN A 51 5.19 5.43 -7.56
CA ASN A 51 6.21 6.37 -7.09
C ASN A 51 7.64 5.82 -7.16
N LEU A 52 7.81 4.51 -6.91
CA LEU A 52 9.13 3.85 -6.90
C LEU A 52 9.39 2.99 -8.14
N ASN A 53 8.44 2.90 -9.07
CA ASN A 53 8.54 2.13 -10.31
C ASN A 53 9.00 0.67 -10.05
N ASN A 54 8.44 0.06 -9.01
CA ASN A 54 8.75 -1.31 -8.59
C ASN A 54 7.47 -2.17 -8.58
N PRO A 55 6.95 -2.53 -9.77
CA PRO A 55 5.69 -3.27 -9.90
C PRO A 55 5.77 -4.66 -9.26
N LYS A 56 6.96 -5.28 -9.24
CA LYS A 56 7.19 -6.57 -8.55
C LYS A 56 6.90 -6.48 -7.06
N GLN A 57 7.33 -5.38 -6.42
CA GLN A 57 7.06 -5.17 -5.00
C GLN A 57 5.60 -4.73 -4.79
N ALA A 58 5.06 -3.87 -5.66
CA ALA A 58 3.66 -3.46 -5.61
C ALA A 58 2.71 -4.67 -5.61
N LEU A 59 2.89 -5.60 -6.54
CA LEU A 59 2.10 -6.84 -6.64
C LEU A 59 2.10 -7.62 -5.32
N LYS A 60 3.27 -7.82 -4.71
CA LYS A 60 3.39 -8.52 -3.42
C LYS A 60 2.63 -7.81 -2.30
N GLU A 61 2.67 -6.48 -2.27
CA GLU A 61 2.02 -5.69 -1.23
C GLU A 61 0.50 -5.60 -1.43
N TYR A 62 0.00 -5.60 -2.67
CA TYR A 62 -1.43 -5.77 -2.96
C TYR A 62 -1.91 -7.18 -2.57
N GLN A 63 -1.13 -8.24 -2.85
CA GLN A 63 -1.49 -9.60 -2.44
C GLN A 63 -1.59 -9.71 -0.91
N LYS A 64 -0.64 -9.13 -0.16
CA LYS A 64 -0.71 -9.05 1.31
C LYS A 64 -1.96 -8.34 1.82
N LEU A 65 -2.46 -7.33 1.09
CA LEU A 65 -3.71 -6.66 1.46
C LEU A 65 -4.88 -7.63 1.41
N LEU A 66 -5.00 -8.41 0.33
CA LEU A 66 -6.06 -9.41 0.17
C LEU A 66 -5.97 -10.51 1.23
N GLU A 67 -4.76 -10.96 1.55
CA GLU A 67 -4.53 -12.02 2.54
C GLU A 67 -4.80 -11.55 3.98
N LYS A 68 -4.30 -10.36 4.36
CA LYS A 68 -4.33 -9.90 5.76
C LYS A 68 -5.53 -9.04 6.10
N TYR A 69 -6.13 -8.39 5.11
CA TYR A 69 -7.23 -7.44 5.29
C TYR A 69 -8.37 -7.69 4.28
N PRO A 70 -8.97 -8.90 4.25
CA PRO A 70 -9.98 -9.27 3.25
C PRO A 70 -11.26 -8.43 3.31
N GLU A 71 -11.51 -7.72 4.41
CA GLU A 71 -12.65 -6.79 4.58
C GLU A 71 -12.30 -5.34 4.23
N SER A 72 -11.08 -5.08 3.75
CA SER A 72 -10.64 -3.75 3.38
C SER A 72 -11.51 -3.14 2.27
N ARG A 73 -11.84 -1.85 2.39
CA ARG A 73 -12.45 -1.08 1.29
C ARG A 73 -11.63 -1.08 0.00
N TRP A 74 -10.34 -1.40 0.08
CA TRP A 74 -9.39 -1.39 -1.04
C TRP A 74 -9.27 -2.72 -1.77
N ILE A 75 -9.96 -3.78 -1.34
CA ILE A 75 -9.86 -5.11 -1.96
C ILE A 75 -10.15 -5.08 -3.46
N LYS A 76 -11.25 -4.42 -3.87
CA LYS A 76 -11.62 -4.34 -5.29
C LYS A 76 -10.54 -3.65 -6.12
N ALA A 77 -10.00 -2.53 -5.63
CA ALA A 77 -8.95 -1.79 -6.33
C ALA A 77 -7.65 -2.59 -6.41
N ALA A 78 -7.22 -3.21 -5.30
CA ALA A 78 -6.02 -4.03 -5.27
C ALA A 78 -6.13 -5.26 -6.19
N GLN A 79 -7.31 -5.90 -6.25
CA GLN A 79 -7.55 -7.02 -7.17
C GLN A 79 -7.41 -6.58 -8.64
N GLN A 80 -7.95 -5.42 -9.00
CA GLN A 80 -7.78 -4.86 -10.35
C GLN A 80 -6.30 -4.66 -10.72
N GLN A 81 -5.50 -4.12 -9.79
CA GLN A 81 -4.06 -3.94 -10.02
C GLN A 81 -3.32 -5.27 -10.16
N ILE A 82 -3.64 -6.25 -9.30
CA ILE A 82 -3.08 -7.61 -9.40
C ILE A 82 -3.38 -8.24 -10.76
N ASP A 83 -4.60 -8.07 -11.27
CA ASP A 83 -5.01 -8.65 -12.54
C ASP A 83 -4.32 -7.94 -13.72
N SER A 84 -4.11 -6.61 -13.65
CA SER A 84 -3.30 -5.87 -14.62
C SER A 84 -1.88 -6.42 -14.69
N PHE A 85 -1.20 -6.57 -13.55
CA PHE A 85 0.17 -7.10 -13.50
C PHE A 85 0.29 -8.52 -14.06
N LYS A 86 -0.75 -9.34 -13.92
CA LYS A 86 -0.79 -10.70 -14.50
C LYS A 86 -1.03 -10.67 -16.01
N ALA A 87 -1.83 -9.72 -16.50
CA ALA A 87 -2.07 -9.55 -17.93
C ALA A 87 -0.80 -9.05 -18.64
N GLU A 88 -0.09 -8.10 -18.03
CA GLU A 88 1.18 -7.57 -18.56
C GLU A 88 2.27 -8.63 -18.67
N GLN A 89 2.34 -9.59 -17.73
CA GLN A 89 3.33 -10.67 -17.76
C GLN A 89 3.02 -11.77 -18.80
N LYS A 90 1.82 -11.77 -19.39
CA LYS A 90 1.41 -12.77 -20.39
C LYS A 90 1.62 -12.30 -21.83
N ASN A 91 2.00 -11.04 -22.03
CA ASN A 91 2.34 -10.45 -23.32
C ASN A 91 3.85 -10.34 -23.49
#